data_AF-A0A4S0IHK0-F1
#
_entry.id   AF-A0A4S0IHK0-F1
#
_cell.length_a   1.000
_cell.length_b   1.000
_cell.length_c   1.000
_cell.angle_alpha   90.00
_cell.angle_beta   90.00
_cell.angle_gamma   90.00
#
_symmetry.space_group_name_H-M   'P 1'
#
loop_
_entity.id
_entity.type
_entity.pdbx_description
1 polymer ?
#
loop_
_entity_poly.entity_id
_entity_poly.type
_entity_poly.pdbx_seq_one_letter_code
_entity_poly.pdbx_strand_id
1 'polypeptide(L)'
;DELAILSDRLVKMAPGKMSKVFYGMSGSDANETQAKLVWYYNNLRGKPEKKKIISRERGYHGCSVVSGSMTGMSFYHDHMDLPLPQIVHTGVPHPGETEREFSVRRAADLAQLI
;
A
#
# COMPACT_ATOMS: atom_id res chain seq x y z
N ASP A 1 28.48 0.59 11.25
CA ASP A 1 27.74 1.12 12.43
C ASP A 1 26.64 2.12 12.09
N GLU A 2 26.82 3.01 11.10
CA GLU A 2 25.83 4.05 10.76
C GLU A 2 24.41 3.51 10.51
N LEU A 3 24.25 2.45 9.71
CA LEU A 3 22.94 1.83 9.48
C LEU A 3 22.33 1.23 10.75
N ALA A 4 23.12 0.72 11.68
CA ALA A 4 22.63 0.21 12.94
C ALA A 4 22.09 1.34 13.83
N ILE A 5 22.83 2.46 13.91
CA ILE A 5 22.42 3.67 14.63
C ILE A 5 21.14 4.25 14.02
N LEU A 6 21.08 4.37 12.69
CA LEU A 6 19.88 4.86 12.00
C LEU A 6 18.68 3.93 12.24
N SER A 7 18.89 2.61 12.19
CA SER A 7 17.82 1.63 12.43
C SER A 7 17.25 1.75 13.85
N ASP A 8 18.12 1.85 14.86
CA ASP A 8 17.72 2.02 16.26
C ASP A 8 16.92 3.31 16.46
N ARG A 9 17.39 4.42 15.88
CA ARG A 9 16.67 5.71 15.94
C ARG A 9 15.30 5.64 15.27
N LEU A 10 15.22 5.08 14.06
CA LEU A 10 13.96 4.96 13.32
C LEU A 10 12.95 4.07 14.05
N VAL A 11 13.38 2.94 14.60
CA VAL A 11 12.50 2.04 15.38
C VAL A 11 11.95 2.74 16.63
N LYS A 12 12.76 3.53 17.33
CA LYS A 12 12.33 4.31 18.51
C LYS A 12 11.35 5.44 18.17
N MET A 13 11.47 6.04 16.98
CA MET A 13 10.61 7.14 16.53
C MET A 13 9.29 6.65 15.93
N ALA A 14 9.27 5.45 15.34
CA ALA A 14 8.09 4.95 14.65
C ALA A 14 6.95 4.64 15.63
N PRO A 15 5.68 4.93 15.26
CA PRO A 15 4.54 4.66 16.12
C PRO A 15 4.28 3.16 16.28
N GLY A 16 3.64 2.77 17.40
CA GLY A 16 3.24 1.40 17.66
C GLY A 16 4.40 0.51 18.11
N LYS A 17 4.45 -0.74 17.60
CA LYS A 17 5.43 -1.77 18.01
C LYS A 17 6.31 -2.19 16.83
N MET A 18 6.91 -1.23 16.13
CA MET A 18 7.84 -1.50 15.03
C MET A 18 9.13 -2.18 15.55
N SER A 19 9.75 -3.02 14.74
CA SER A 19 10.83 -3.92 15.19
C SER A 19 12.10 -3.90 14.35
N LYS A 20 11.99 -3.64 13.04
CA LYS A 20 13.10 -3.69 12.06
C LYS A 20 12.90 -2.64 10.97
N VAL A 21 14.02 -2.25 10.34
CA VAL A 21 14.07 -1.36 9.18
C VAL A 21 14.63 -2.14 8.00
N PHE A 22 14.00 -1.99 6.84
CA PHE A 22 14.52 -2.46 5.56
C PHE A 22 14.84 -1.23 4.70
N TYR A 23 16.02 -1.18 4.12
CA TYR A 23 16.51 -0.01 3.38
C TYR A 23 16.31 -0.16 1.88
N GLY A 24 15.95 0.95 1.25
CA GLY A 24 15.87 1.13 -0.19
C GLY A 24 16.37 2.53 -0.55
N MET A 25 16.14 2.98 -1.78
CA MET A 25 16.64 4.26 -2.30
C MET A 25 15.51 5.23 -2.66
N SER A 26 14.26 4.80 -2.61
CA SER A 26 13.10 5.59 -3.01
C SER A 26 11.81 5.16 -2.29
N GLY A 27 10.77 6.01 -2.35
CA GLY A 27 9.44 5.61 -1.90
C GLY A 27 8.83 4.48 -2.74
N SER A 28 9.13 4.44 -4.04
CA SER A 28 8.63 3.40 -4.96
C SER A 28 9.18 2.02 -4.59
N ASP A 29 10.51 1.87 -4.42
CA ASP A 29 11.12 0.58 -4.05
C ASP A 29 10.76 0.12 -2.63
N ALA A 30 10.49 1.08 -1.73
CA ALA A 30 9.98 0.78 -0.41
C ALA A 30 8.59 0.13 -0.51
N ASN A 31 7.70 0.66 -1.36
CA ASN A 31 6.37 0.08 -1.57
C ASN A 31 6.40 -1.25 -2.35
N GLU A 32 7.33 -1.44 -3.29
CA GLU A 32 7.61 -2.76 -3.89
C GLU A 32 8.01 -3.78 -2.83
N THR A 33 8.88 -3.38 -1.90
CA THR A 33 9.30 -4.22 -0.77
C THR A 33 8.11 -4.55 0.13
N GLN A 34 7.25 -3.58 0.44
CA GLN A 34 6.04 -3.84 1.25
C GLN A 34 5.11 -4.85 0.59
N ALA A 35 4.84 -4.72 -0.71
CA ALA A 35 4.01 -5.67 -1.45
C ALA A 35 4.59 -7.10 -1.38
N LYS A 36 5.90 -7.23 -1.60
CA LYS A 36 6.61 -8.52 -1.49
C LYS A 36 6.51 -9.10 -0.08
N LEU A 37 6.72 -8.30 0.97
CA LEU A 37 6.64 -8.76 2.36
C LEU A 37 5.23 -9.25 2.70
N VAL A 38 4.17 -8.54 2.27
CA VAL A 38 2.78 -8.96 2.50
C VAL A 38 2.46 -10.26 1.77
N TRP A 39 2.88 -10.42 0.51
CA TRP A 39 2.66 -11.66 -0.24
C TRP A 39 3.45 -12.84 0.32
N TYR A 40 4.71 -12.60 0.72
CA TYR A 40 5.58 -13.60 1.33
C TYR A 40 5.02 -14.05 2.69
N TYR A 41 4.58 -13.10 3.52
CA TYR A 41 3.94 -13.39 4.80
C TYR A 41 2.70 -14.29 4.64
N ASN A 42 1.82 -13.99 3.69
CA ASN A 42 0.64 -14.81 3.46
C ASN A 42 0.98 -16.19 2.91
N ASN A 43 1.98 -16.31 2.03
CA ASN A 43 2.48 -17.60 1.58
C ASN A 43 3.01 -18.46 2.74
N LEU A 44 3.85 -17.90 3.60
CA LEU A 44 4.42 -18.61 4.75
C LEU A 44 3.36 -19.10 5.73
N ARG A 45 2.20 -18.44 5.78
CA ARG A 45 1.07 -18.81 6.66
C ARG A 45 0.02 -19.68 5.96
N GLY A 46 0.33 -20.24 4.78
CA GLY A 46 -0.56 -21.13 4.05
C GLY A 46 -1.76 -20.44 3.41
N LYS A 47 -1.65 -19.14 3.08
CA LYS A 47 -2.71 -18.34 2.43
C LYS A 47 -2.28 -17.85 1.05
N PRO A 48 -2.02 -18.76 0.08
CA PRO A 48 -1.47 -18.39 -1.22
C PRO A 48 -2.40 -17.50 -2.06
N GLU A 49 -3.72 -17.59 -1.87
CA GLU A 49 -4.68 -16.76 -2.60
C GLU A 49 -4.85 -15.34 -2.01
N LYS A 50 -4.31 -15.09 -0.80
CA LYS A 50 -4.47 -13.79 -0.12
C LYS A 50 -3.42 -12.79 -0.60
N LYS A 51 -3.64 -12.27 -1.81
CA LYS A 51 -2.69 -11.38 -2.53
C LYS A 51 -3.20 -9.99 -2.86
N LYS A 52 -4.51 -9.76 -2.77
CA LYS A 52 -5.10 -8.45 -3.06
C LYS A 52 -4.51 -7.37 -2.14
N ILE A 53 -4.08 -6.25 -2.72
CA ILE A 53 -3.73 -5.01 -2.01
C ILE A 53 -4.78 -3.97 -2.40
N ILE A 54 -5.40 -3.36 -1.39
CA ILE A 54 -6.43 -2.34 -1.59
C ILE A 54 -5.78 -0.97 -1.41
N SER A 55 -5.73 -0.19 -2.47
CA SER A 55 -5.33 1.21 -2.48
C SER A 55 -6.56 2.12 -2.62
N ARG A 56 -6.35 3.42 -2.84
CA ARG A 56 -7.41 4.41 -3.03
C ARG A 56 -7.21 5.14 -4.34
N GLU A 57 -8.31 5.48 -4.99
CA GLU A 57 -8.33 6.51 -6.02
C GLU A 57 -7.64 7.77 -5.50
N ARG A 58 -6.92 8.47 -6.37
CA ARG A 58 -6.10 9.67 -6.06
C ARG A 58 -4.98 9.46 -5.02
N GLY A 59 -4.75 8.22 -4.53
CA GLY A 59 -3.58 7.89 -3.71
C GLY A 59 -2.30 7.90 -4.53
N TYR A 60 -1.17 8.25 -3.92
CA TYR A 60 0.16 8.18 -4.55
C TYR A 60 1.07 7.25 -3.76
N HIS A 61 1.58 6.21 -4.44
CA HIS A 61 2.41 5.17 -3.83
C HIS A 61 3.72 4.91 -4.59
N GLY A 62 4.01 5.69 -5.63
CA GLY A 62 5.21 5.55 -6.45
C GLY A 62 4.90 5.36 -7.93
N CYS A 63 5.93 5.00 -8.68
CA CYS A 63 5.89 4.91 -10.15
C CYS A 63 6.59 3.68 -10.75
N SER A 64 6.97 2.69 -9.93
CA SER A 64 7.37 1.36 -10.43
C SER A 64 6.11 0.55 -10.80
N VAL A 65 6.23 -0.69 -11.26
CA VAL A 65 5.07 -1.47 -11.74
C VAL A 65 4.03 -1.73 -10.64
N VAL A 66 4.43 -2.26 -9.47
CA VAL A 66 3.49 -2.55 -8.38
C VAL A 66 3.12 -1.26 -7.65
N SER A 67 4.11 -0.41 -7.36
CA SER A 67 3.86 0.88 -6.70
C SER A 67 3.03 1.88 -7.52
N GLY A 68 3.21 1.89 -8.84
CA GLY A 68 2.39 2.63 -9.81
C GLY A 68 1.00 2.02 -9.96
N SER A 69 0.86 0.69 -9.93
CA SER A 69 -0.46 0.05 -9.82
C SER A 69 -1.20 0.50 -8.55
N MET A 70 -0.49 0.67 -7.42
CA MET A 70 -1.07 1.17 -6.17
C MET A 70 -1.41 2.66 -6.24
N THR A 71 -0.71 3.46 -7.05
CA THR A 71 -1.09 4.85 -7.31
C THR A 71 -2.46 4.88 -8.01
N GLY A 72 -3.37 5.73 -7.55
CA GLY A 72 -4.77 5.79 -8.02
C GLY A 72 -5.05 6.95 -8.98
N MET A 73 -4.10 7.28 -9.85
CA MET A 73 -4.22 8.38 -10.81
C MET A 73 -3.90 7.87 -12.22
N SER A 74 -4.80 8.12 -13.18
CA SER A 74 -4.75 7.49 -14.51
C SER A 74 -3.44 7.70 -15.26
N PHE A 75 -2.80 8.85 -15.12
CA PHE A 75 -1.53 9.14 -15.82
C PHE A 75 -0.35 8.27 -15.37
N TYR A 76 -0.48 7.51 -14.27
CA TYR A 76 0.48 6.45 -13.89
C TYR A 76 0.12 5.07 -14.46
N HIS A 77 -1.03 4.95 -15.14
CA HIS A 77 -1.58 3.71 -15.70
C HIS A 77 -1.70 3.74 -17.21
N ASP A 78 -2.03 4.90 -17.77
CA ASP A 78 -2.25 5.11 -19.19
C ASP A 78 -1.05 4.60 -20.00
N HIS A 79 -1.31 3.69 -20.95
CA HIS A 79 -0.32 3.04 -21.82
C HIS A 79 0.71 2.12 -21.12
N MET A 80 0.49 1.73 -19.87
CA MET A 80 1.45 0.93 -19.08
C MET A 80 0.93 -0.47 -18.68
N ASP A 81 -0.27 -0.86 -19.13
CA ASP A 81 -0.96 -2.10 -18.73
C ASP A 81 -1.16 -2.22 -17.20
N LEU A 82 -1.41 -1.10 -16.53
CA LEU A 82 -1.67 -1.01 -15.08
C LEU A 82 -3.12 -0.60 -14.81
N PRO A 83 -3.67 -0.93 -13.62
CA PRO A 83 -3.03 -1.65 -12.51
C PRO A 83 -2.91 -3.17 -12.71
N LEU A 84 -1.95 -3.80 -12.02
CA LEU A 84 -1.89 -5.26 -11.91
C LEU A 84 -3.17 -5.83 -11.27
N PRO A 85 -3.63 -7.04 -11.65
CA PRO A 85 -4.89 -7.62 -11.17
C PRO A 85 -5.02 -7.78 -9.65
N GLN A 86 -3.89 -7.89 -8.94
CA GLN A 86 -3.85 -8.00 -7.48
C GLN A 86 -4.01 -6.64 -6.77
N ILE A 87 -4.00 -5.54 -7.49
CA ILE A 87 -4.15 -4.19 -6.93
C ILE A 87 -5.53 -3.66 -7.29
N VAL A 88 -6.31 -3.31 -6.28
CA VAL A 88 -7.66 -2.77 -6.42
C VAL A 88 -7.76 -1.43 -5.70
N HIS A 89 -8.64 -0.54 -6.16
CA HIS A 89 -8.79 0.80 -5.59
C HIS A 89 -10.19 0.98 -5.02
N THR A 90 -10.26 1.52 -3.80
CA THR A 90 -11.51 2.06 -3.24
C THR A 90 -11.60 3.57 -3.49
N GLY A 91 -12.78 4.15 -3.30
CA GLY A 91 -13.06 5.55 -3.62
C GLY A 91 -12.44 6.56 -2.65
N VAL A 92 -12.65 7.84 -2.97
CA VAL A 92 -12.17 9.01 -2.21
C VAL A 92 -13.28 9.69 -1.39
N PRO A 93 -12.91 10.56 -0.43
CA PRO A 93 -13.87 11.41 0.26
C PRO A 93 -14.60 12.31 -0.72
N HIS A 94 -15.90 12.50 -0.49
CA HIS A 94 -16.71 13.45 -1.26
C HIS A 94 -16.75 14.82 -0.57
N PRO A 95 -16.88 15.93 -1.31
CA PRO A 95 -17.10 17.25 -0.70
C PRO A 95 -18.32 17.23 0.24
N GLY A 96 -18.15 17.76 1.46
CA GLY A 96 -19.21 17.84 2.47
C GLY A 96 -19.46 16.55 3.27
N GLU A 97 -18.77 15.45 2.96
CA GLU A 97 -18.89 14.18 3.68
C GLU A 97 -18.13 14.22 5.00
N THR A 98 -18.75 13.75 6.08
CA THR A 98 -18.07 13.57 7.37
C THR A 98 -17.15 12.34 7.34
N GLU A 99 -16.16 12.30 8.24
CA GLU A 99 -15.28 11.13 8.38
C GLU A 99 -16.05 9.82 8.63
N ARG A 100 -17.15 9.90 9.40
CA ARG A 100 -17.98 8.72 9.72
C ARG A 100 -18.73 8.22 8.49
N GLU A 101 -19.34 9.12 7.72
CA GLU A 101 -20.04 8.77 6.47
C GLU A 101 -19.07 8.17 5.46
N PHE A 102 -17.89 8.79 5.29
CA PHE A 102 -16.81 8.26 4.45
C PHE A 102 -16.42 6.84 4.89
N SER A 103 -16.21 6.63 6.19
CA SER A 103 -15.81 5.33 6.73
C SER A 103 -16.87 4.24 6.50
N VAL A 104 -18.15 4.56 6.72
CA VAL A 104 -19.28 3.65 6.48
C VAL A 104 -19.35 3.26 4.99
N ARG A 105 -19.23 4.25 4.10
CA ARG A 105 -19.24 4.01 2.65
C ARG A 105 -18.06 3.16 2.21
N ARG A 106 -16.84 3.45 2.71
CA ARG A 106 -15.64 2.64 2.41
C ARG A 106 -15.76 1.20 2.90
N ALA A 107 -16.39 0.96 4.04
CA ALA A 107 -16.66 -0.40 4.52
C ALA A 107 -17.62 -1.16 3.58
N ALA A 108 -18.66 -0.48 3.07
CA ALA A 108 -19.59 -1.06 2.10
C ALA A 108 -18.92 -1.34 0.75
N ASP A 109 -18.15 -0.39 0.22
CA ASP A 109 -17.40 -0.57 -1.04
C ASP A 109 -16.41 -1.73 -0.94
N LEU A 110 -15.71 -1.83 0.21
CA LEU A 110 -14.77 -2.91 0.45
C LEU A 110 -15.45 -4.27 0.34
N ALA A 111 -16.63 -4.44 0.94
CA ALA A 111 -17.38 -5.69 0.89
C ALA A 111 -17.81 -6.10 -0.54
N GLN A 112 -17.92 -5.15 -1.47
CA GLN A 112 -18.21 -5.42 -2.88
C GLN A 112 -16.94 -5.74 -3.68
N LEU A 113 -15.78 -5.26 -3.23
CA LEU A 113 -14.50 -5.35 -3.94
C LEU A 113 -13.76 -6.68 -3.69
N ILE A 114 -13.97 -7.32 -2.53
CA ILE A 114 -13.23 -8.52 -2.11
C ILE A 114 -14.08 -9.75 -1.93
#